data_AF-A0A2W4K226-F1
#
_entry.id   AF-A0A2W4K226-F1
#
_cell.length_a   1.000
_cell.length_b   1.000
_cell.length_c   1.000
_cell.angle_alpha   90.00
_cell.angle_beta   90.00
_cell.angle_gamma   90.00
#
_symmetry.space_group_name_H-M   'P 1'
#
loop_
_entity.id
_entity.type
_entity.pdbx_description
1 polymer ?
#
loop_
_entity_poly.entity_id
_entity_poly.type
_entity_poly.pdbx_seq_one_letter_code
_entity_poly.pdbx_strand_id
1 'polypeptide(L)' 'MAGFRFDTLAVHAGQEPDPTTGSMAVPIYQTTSFVFK' A
#
# COMPACT_ATOMS: atom_id res chain seq x y z
N MET A 1 9.16 -6.07 -9.13
CA MET A 1 8.19 -5.74 -10.20
C MET A 1 8.95 -5.35 -11.48
N ALA A 2 9.48 -6.32 -12.23
CA ALA A 2 10.02 -6.04 -13.56
C ALA A 2 9.36 -7.03 -14.53
N GLY A 3 8.54 -6.54 -15.46
CA GLY A 3 7.81 -7.36 -16.45
C GLY A 3 6.33 -7.02 -16.65
N PHE A 4 5.72 -6.15 -15.83
CA PHE A 4 4.32 -5.73 -16.02
C PHE A 4 4.19 -4.53 -16.95
N ARG A 5 3.05 -4.45 -17.66
CA ARG A 5 2.71 -3.31 -18.53
C ARG A 5 2.34 -2.08 -17.68
N PHE A 6 2.42 -0.90 -18.27
CA PHE A 6 2.12 0.37 -17.59
C PHE A 6 0.74 0.37 -16.93
N ASP A 7 -0.31 -0.07 -17.64
CA ASP A 7 -1.69 -0.05 -17.11
C ASP A 7 -1.83 -0.89 -15.84
N THR A 8 -1.11 -2.01 -15.74
CA THR A 8 -1.07 -2.84 -14.52
C THR A 8 -0.33 -2.13 -13.39
N LEU A 9 0.79 -1.48 -13.71
CA LEU A 9 1.58 -0.75 -12.72
C LEU A 9 0.85 0.49 -12.22
N ALA A 10 0.09 1.18 -13.08
CA ALA A 10 -0.69 2.35 -12.69
C ALA A 10 -1.73 2.04 -11.60
N VAL A 11 -2.22 0.80 -11.55
CA VAL A 11 -3.19 0.36 -10.54
C VAL A 11 -2.51 -0.25 -9.30
N HIS A 12 -1.42 -1.01 -9.48
CA HIS A 12 -0.89 -1.87 -8.41
C HIS A 12 0.51 -1.52 -7.91
N ALA A 13 1.29 -0.70 -8.62
CA ALA A 13 2.65 -0.38 -8.20
C ALA A 13 2.65 0.42 -6.89
N GLY A 14 3.47 -0.01 -5.94
CA GLY A 14 3.55 0.61 -4.60
C GLY A 14 2.37 0.30 -3.68
N GLN A 15 1.44 -0.57 -4.09
CA GLN A 15 0.35 -1.08 -3.26
C GLN A 15 0.65 -2.52 -2.85
N GLU A 16 0.38 -2.83 -1.58
CA GLU A 16 0.44 -4.17 -1.02
C GLU A 16 -0.65 -4.32 0.05
N PRO A 17 -1.21 -5.52 0.27
CA PRO A 17 -2.23 -5.71 1.30
C PRO A 17 -1.67 -5.33 2.68
N ASP A 18 -2.44 -4.59 3.48
CA ASP A 18 -2.03 -4.27 4.85
C ASP A 18 -1.75 -5.57 5.64
N PRO A 19 -0.53 -5.78 6.16
CA PRO A 19 -0.18 -7.01 6.85
C PRO A 19 -0.98 -7.23 8.14
N THR A 20 -1.60 -6.19 8.70
CA THR A 20 -2.36 -6.28 9.95
C THR A 20 -3.79 -6.77 9.71
N THR A 21 -4.45 -6.28 8.65
CA THR A 21 -5.89 -6.53 8.41
C THR A 21 -6.20 -7.20 7.07
N GLY A 22 -5.25 -7.24 6.14
CA GLY A 22 -5.45 -7.71 4.77
C GLY A 22 -6.18 -6.72 3.86
N SER A 23 -6.37 -5.45 4.29
CA SER A 23 -7.00 -4.43 3.44
C SER A 23 -6.19 -4.21 2.16
N MET A 24 -6.87 -4.26 1.01
CA MET A 24 -6.27 -3.97 -0.30
C MET A 24 -6.13 -2.47 -0.56
N ALA A 25 -7.00 -1.65 0.01
CA ALA A 25 -6.84 -0.21 -0.02
C ALA A 25 -5.90 0.20 1.11
N VAL A 26 -4.92 1.06 0.79
CA VAL A 26 -4.01 1.63 1.80
C VAL A 26 -4.81 2.42 2.83
N PRO A 27 -4.64 2.16 4.14
CA PRO A 27 -5.31 2.92 5.18
C PRO A 27 -4.96 4.41 5.12
N ILE A 28 -5.94 5.26 5.43
CA ILE A 28 -5.70 6.68 5.63
C ILE A 28 -5.08 6.86 7.02
N TYR A 29 -3.77 7.06 7.07
CA TYR A 29 -3.05 7.40 8.30
C TYR A 29 -3.26 8.88 8.65
N GLN A 30 -4.48 9.22 9.08
CA GLN A 30 -4.83 10.57 9.53
C GLN A 30 -4.34 10.82 10.97
N THR A 31 -3.02 10.81 11.13
CA THR A 31 -2.31 11.08 12.38
C THR A 31 -1.09 11.94 12.08
N THR A 32 -0.60 12.65 13.08
CA THR A 32 0.63 13.44 12.99
C THR A 32 1.83 12.76 13.66
N SER A 33 1.61 11.66 14.40
CA SER A 33 2.65 10.98 15.17
C SER A 33 2.42 9.47 15.34
N PHE A 34 3.50 8.75 15.66
CA PHE A 34 3.53 7.31 15.95
C PHE A 34 4.20 7.03 17.30
N VAL A 35 3.85 5.91 17.94
CA VAL A 35 4.47 5.46 19.20
C VAL A 35 5.82 4.77 18.95
N PHE A 36 6.76 4.90 19.89
CA PHE A 36 7.96 4.07 19.91
C PHE A 36 7.61 2.67 20.42
N LYS A 37 8.16 1.63 19.78
CA LYS A 37 8.01 0.21 20.16
C LYS A 37 9.38 -0.42 20.33
#